data_AF-E2AHI4-F1
#
_entry.id   AF-E2AHI4-F1
#
_cell.length_a   1.000
_cell.length_b   1.000
_cell.length_c   1.000
_cell.angle_alpha   90.00
_cell.angle_beta   90.00
_cell.angle_gamma   90.00
#
_symmetry.space_group_name_H-M   'P 1'
#
loop_
_entity.id
_entity.type
_entity.pdbx_description
1 polymer ?
#
loop_
_entity_poly.entity_id
_entity_poly.type
_entity_poly.pdbx_seq_one_letter_code
_entity_poly.pdbx_strand_id
1 'polypeptide(L)'
;ATFEDGDCDRPANKIPDWLDISKFYRGQQFALRYFCTLSISNLMSLLMIFSFADGLKPLILSQKSNTPYRAFKRYLSTIRRFRNWYTMSYTKCPMFQTIAKDFADTCPLAKSRQCPYTMSKMKGLNQGDMSGTQFACMGLIVLYPEQFGIYNVSDEDLEAFCHLWRGLGYLLGIQDQYNFCRGSLQEIRQRTEDFIEHWVKPNLSTVTAEWEHMSISLYEGNGVISYFDNYKVFLLY
;
A
#
# COMPACT_ATOMS: atom_id res chain seq x y z
N ALA A 1 -4.16 22.29 1.26
CA ALA A 1 -4.46 21.23 2.23
C ALA A 1 -3.58 21.41 3.47
N THR A 2 -4.15 21.29 4.66
CA THR A 2 -3.40 21.21 5.93
C THR A 2 -2.75 19.84 6.03
N PHE A 3 -1.52 19.79 6.56
CA PHE A 3 -0.82 18.53 6.79
C PHE A 3 -1.42 17.86 8.04
N GLU A 4 -2.02 16.68 7.87
CA GLU A 4 -2.52 15.85 8.96
C GLU A 4 -1.67 14.59 9.08
N ASP A 5 -1.21 14.27 10.28
CA ASP A 5 -0.35 13.12 10.52
C ASP A 5 -1.03 11.81 10.08
N GLY A 6 -0.27 10.92 9.45
CA GLY A 6 -0.75 9.66 8.89
C GLY A 6 -1.20 8.65 9.93
N ASP A 7 -0.66 8.73 11.15
CA ASP A 7 -1.20 8.00 12.30
C ASP A 7 -2.08 8.94 13.13
N CYS A 8 -3.32 8.54 13.38
CA CYS A 8 -4.23 9.29 14.25
C CYS A 8 -4.09 8.93 15.74
N ASP A 9 -2.99 8.28 16.13
CA ASP A 9 -2.64 7.88 17.50
C ASP A 9 -3.75 7.06 18.17
N ARG A 10 -4.46 6.26 17.37
CA ARG A 10 -5.60 5.50 17.84
C ARG A 10 -5.14 4.33 18.73
N PRO A 11 -5.78 4.09 19.88
CA PRO A 11 -5.44 2.94 20.70
C PRO A 11 -5.69 1.64 19.93
N ALA A 12 -4.67 0.79 19.89
CA ALA A 12 -4.66 -0.44 19.09
C ALA A 12 -5.72 -1.48 19.53
N ASN A 13 -6.48 -1.28 20.60
CA ASN A 13 -7.53 -2.20 21.02
C ASN A 13 -8.95 -1.72 20.65
N LYS A 14 -9.09 -0.52 20.06
CA LYS A 14 -10.40 0.02 19.70
C LYS A 14 -10.90 -0.63 18.42
N ILE A 15 -12.06 -1.27 18.50
CA ILE A 15 -12.74 -1.89 17.38
C ILE A 15 -13.73 -0.86 16.80
N PRO A 16 -13.75 -0.61 15.48
CA PRO A 16 -14.75 0.27 14.89
C PRO A 16 -16.13 -0.37 14.81
N ASP A 17 -17.19 0.41 15.04
CA ASP A 17 -18.59 -0.09 15.02
C ASP A 17 -19.01 -0.63 13.66
N TRP A 18 -18.41 -0.14 12.58
CA TRP A 18 -18.69 -0.59 11.21
C TRP A 18 -17.98 -1.91 10.84
N LEU A 19 -17.11 -2.46 11.69
CA LEU A 19 -16.30 -3.63 11.36
C LEU A 19 -17.11 -4.92 11.45
N ASP A 20 -17.57 -5.40 10.30
CA ASP A 20 -18.07 -6.77 10.16
C ASP A 20 -16.90 -7.78 10.10
N ILE A 21 -16.80 -8.63 11.13
CA ILE A 21 -15.74 -9.64 11.27
C ILE A 21 -15.86 -10.76 10.23
N SER A 22 -17.08 -11.19 9.91
CA SER A 22 -17.31 -12.25 8.92
C SER A 22 -16.90 -11.78 7.52
N LYS A 23 -17.24 -10.52 7.20
CA LYS A 23 -16.83 -9.88 5.94
C LYS A 23 -15.32 -9.67 5.88
N PHE A 24 -14.69 -9.29 6.98
CA PHE A 24 -13.23 -9.16 7.08
C PHE A 24 -12.53 -10.50 6.78
N TYR A 25 -13.02 -11.60 7.39
CA TYR A 25 -12.50 -12.94 7.12
C TYR A 25 -12.69 -13.37 5.65
N ARG A 26 -13.84 -13.08 5.05
CA ARG A 26 -14.06 -13.35 3.62
C ARG A 26 -13.06 -12.60 2.75
N GLY A 27 -12.76 -11.35 3.09
CA GLY A 27 -11.71 -10.55 2.43
C GLY A 27 -10.32 -11.17 2.57
N GLN A 28 -9.99 -11.74 3.74
CA GLN A 28 -8.73 -12.46 3.93
C GLN A 28 -8.64 -13.72 3.05
N GLN A 29 -9.73 -14.49 2.94
CA GLN A 29 -9.77 -15.66 2.06
C GLN A 29 -9.59 -15.28 0.59
N PHE A 30 -10.24 -14.20 0.15
CA PHE A 30 -10.02 -13.62 -1.16
C PHE A 30 -8.53 -13.26 -1.37
N ALA A 31 -7.94 -12.53 -0.41
CA ALA A 31 -6.56 -12.09 -0.50
C ALA A 31 -5.55 -13.25 -0.54
N LEU A 32 -5.80 -14.32 0.22
CA LEU A 32 -4.98 -15.53 0.18
C LEU A 32 -5.13 -16.29 -1.15
N ARG A 33 -6.35 -16.39 -1.67
CA ARG A 33 -6.64 -17.08 -2.93
C ARG A 33 -5.91 -16.45 -4.11
N TYR A 34 -5.85 -15.12 -4.16
CA TYR A 34 -5.26 -14.37 -5.27
C TYR A 34 -3.90 -13.73 -4.92
N PHE A 35 -3.21 -14.23 -3.89
CA PHE A 35 -2.05 -13.59 -3.29
C PHE A 35 -0.92 -13.21 -4.26
N CYS A 36 -0.57 -14.12 -5.19
CA CYS A 36 0.48 -13.85 -6.19
C CYS A 36 0.08 -12.71 -7.12
N THR A 37 -1.15 -12.73 -7.59
CA THR A 37 -1.73 -11.72 -8.47
C THR A 37 -1.85 -10.36 -7.77
N LEU A 38 -2.30 -10.35 -6.51
CA LEU A 38 -2.30 -9.14 -5.69
C LEU A 38 -0.88 -8.56 -5.56
N SER A 39 0.13 -9.43 -5.39
CA SER A 39 1.53 -8.98 -5.28
C SER A 39 2.01 -8.31 -6.58
N ILE A 40 1.62 -8.82 -7.74
CA ILE A 40 1.91 -8.20 -9.06
C ILE A 40 1.23 -6.83 -9.16
N SER A 41 -0.06 -6.77 -8.84
CA SER A 41 -0.83 -5.52 -8.87
C SER A 41 -0.27 -4.46 -7.93
N ASN A 42 0.21 -4.85 -6.76
CA ASN A 42 0.83 -3.94 -5.80
C ASN A 42 2.14 -3.35 -6.31
N LEU A 43 2.93 -4.11 -7.10
CA LEU A 43 4.16 -3.59 -7.72
C LEU A 43 3.86 -2.52 -8.76
N MET A 44 2.88 -2.77 -9.62
CA MET A 44 2.43 -1.82 -10.64
C MET A 44 1.86 -0.55 -9.98
N SER A 45 1.03 -0.74 -8.96
CA SER A 45 0.49 0.40 -8.19
C SER A 45 1.58 1.17 -7.46
N LEU A 46 2.65 0.51 -7.02
CA LEU A 46 3.77 1.19 -6.38
C LEU A 46 4.52 2.13 -7.33
N LEU A 47 4.65 1.76 -8.62
CA LEU A 47 5.16 2.66 -9.66
C LEU A 47 4.30 3.92 -9.81
N MET A 48 2.98 3.75 -9.74
CA MET A 48 2.02 4.87 -9.77
C MET A 48 2.24 5.78 -8.55
N ILE A 49 2.43 5.22 -7.36
CA ILE A 49 2.69 6.02 -6.14
C ILE A 49 4.06 6.70 -6.15
N PHE A 50 5.07 6.14 -6.81
CA PHE A 50 6.36 6.82 -6.94
C PHE A 50 6.25 8.15 -7.71
N SER A 51 5.23 8.31 -8.56
CA SER A 51 5.04 9.56 -9.31
C SER A 51 4.74 10.76 -8.39
N PHE A 52 4.28 10.51 -7.16
CA PHE A 52 4.06 11.54 -6.15
C PHE A 52 5.36 11.81 -5.39
N ALA A 53 5.83 13.05 -5.44
CA ALA A 53 7.05 13.46 -4.73
C ALA A 53 6.99 13.16 -3.23
N ASP A 54 5.83 13.31 -2.60
CA ASP A 54 5.66 13.08 -1.16
C ASP A 54 5.58 11.58 -0.82
N GLY A 55 5.14 10.73 -1.75
CA GLY A 55 5.24 9.28 -1.63
C GLY A 55 6.66 8.76 -1.86
N LEU A 56 7.40 9.37 -2.79
CA LEU A 56 8.75 8.92 -3.20
C LEU A 56 9.86 9.34 -2.23
N LYS A 57 9.84 10.59 -1.74
CA LYS A 57 10.90 11.14 -0.86
C LYS A 57 11.17 10.26 0.37
N PRO A 58 10.17 9.77 1.14
CA PRO A 58 10.43 8.89 2.27
C PRO A 58 11.16 7.61 1.88
N LEU A 59 10.90 7.06 0.70
CA LEU A 59 11.53 5.84 0.22
C LEU A 59 13.00 6.07 -0.11
N ILE A 60 13.31 7.16 -0.80
CA ILE A 60 14.69 7.57 -1.12
C ILE A 60 15.46 7.82 0.19
N LEU A 61 14.90 8.63 1.08
CA LEU A 61 15.57 9.03 2.31
C LEU A 61 15.75 7.86 3.29
N SER A 62 14.86 6.87 3.26
CA SER A 62 15.03 5.66 4.08
C SER A 62 16.26 4.84 3.69
N GLN A 63 16.77 5.00 2.45
CA GLN A 63 17.89 4.23 1.89
C GLN A 63 17.67 2.70 1.93
N LYS A 64 16.41 2.26 2.06
CA LYS A 64 16.04 0.84 2.13
C LYS A 64 15.64 0.23 0.79
N SER A 65 15.57 1.03 -0.28
CA SER A 65 15.14 0.56 -1.61
C SER A 65 15.84 1.24 -2.79
N ASN A 66 16.96 1.94 -2.54
CA ASN A 66 17.72 2.65 -3.57
C ASN A 66 18.76 1.78 -4.30
N THR A 67 18.77 0.47 -4.04
CA THR A 67 19.55 -0.50 -4.83
C THR A 67 18.73 -1.77 -4.99
N PRO A 68 18.96 -2.57 -6.05
CA PRO A 68 18.19 -3.79 -6.30
C PRO A 68 18.16 -4.76 -5.11
N TYR A 69 19.30 -5.01 -4.47
CA TYR A 69 19.37 -5.90 -3.31
C TYR A 69 18.61 -5.36 -2.09
N ARG A 70 18.66 -4.05 -1.84
CA ARG A 70 17.92 -3.43 -0.72
C ARG A 70 16.41 -3.43 -1.00
N ALA A 71 16.04 -3.08 -2.22
CA ALA A 71 14.67 -3.18 -2.73
C ALA A 71 14.12 -4.61 -2.56
N PHE A 72 14.84 -5.63 -3.01
CA PHE A 72 14.48 -7.04 -2.81
C PHE A 72 14.14 -7.36 -1.34
N LYS A 73 15.04 -7.02 -0.41
CA LYS A 73 14.81 -7.28 1.02
C LYS A 73 13.57 -6.55 1.55
N ARG A 74 13.39 -5.29 1.15
CA ARG A 74 12.25 -4.47 1.58
C ARG A 74 10.93 -5.04 1.07
N TYR A 75 10.84 -5.35 -0.21
CA TYR A 75 9.60 -5.82 -0.81
C TYR A 75 9.29 -7.26 -0.40
N LEU A 76 10.28 -8.13 -0.24
CA LEU A 76 10.10 -9.45 0.36
C LEU A 76 9.56 -9.36 1.80
N SER A 77 10.08 -8.43 2.60
CA SER A 77 9.53 -8.18 3.94
C SER A 77 8.08 -7.72 3.90
N THR A 78 7.73 -6.89 2.92
CA THR A 78 6.35 -6.38 2.74
C THR A 78 5.40 -7.50 2.33
N ILE A 79 5.79 -8.34 1.37
CA ILE A 79 5.04 -9.53 0.95
C ILE A 79 4.79 -10.46 2.15
N ARG A 80 5.82 -10.70 2.98
CA ARG A 80 5.68 -11.52 4.20
C ARG A 80 4.70 -10.91 5.20
N ARG A 81 4.73 -9.59 5.40
CA ARG A 81 3.78 -8.89 6.27
C ARG A 81 2.35 -9.02 5.77
N PHE A 82 2.11 -8.77 4.48
CA PHE A 82 0.77 -8.91 3.90
C PHE A 82 0.24 -10.33 4.07
N ARG A 83 1.07 -11.34 3.79
CA ARG A 83 0.69 -12.75 4.03
C ARG A 83 0.35 -13.01 5.50
N ASN A 84 1.09 -12.43 6.44
CA ASN A 84 0.77 -12.57 7.85
C ASN A 84 -0.57 -11.90 8.19
N TRP A 85 -0.82 -10.69 7.68
CA TRP A 85 -2.09 -9.98 7.90
C TRP A 85 -3.28 -10.76 7.33
N TYR A 86 -3.12 -11.48 6.22
CA TYR A 86 -4.18 -12.28 5.62
C TYR A 86 -4.40 -13.64 6.31
N THR A 87 -3.39 -14.19 6.99
CA THR A 87 -3.52 -15.49 7.70
C THR A 87 -3.91 -15.34 9.16
N MET A 88 -3.71 -14.17 9.76
CA MET A 88 -4.00 -13.95 11.16
C MET A 88 -5.50 -13.89 11.44
N SER A 89 -5.92 -14.59 12.50
CA SER A 89 -7.30 -14.52 12.96
C SER A 89 -7.54 -13.29 13.83
N TYR A 90 -8.63 -12.58 13.56
CA TYR A 90 -9.09 -11.43 14.35
C TYR A 90 -9.47 -11.80 15.80
N THR A 91 -9.99 -13.01 16.04
CA THR A 91 -10.46 -13.44 17.38
C THR A 91 -9.33 -13.66 18.38
N LYS A 92 -8.09 -13.73 17.89
CA LYS A 92 -6.92 -13.62 18.73
C LYS A 92 -6.51 -12.14 18.70
N CYS A 93 -6.21 -11.61 19.88
CA CYS A 93 -5.70 -10.25 20.05
C CYS A 93 -4.37 -9.89 19.31
N PRO A 94 -3.55 -10.79 18.69
CA PRO A 94 -2.28 -10.36 18.14
C PRO A 94 -2.38 -9.62 16.81
N MET A 95 -3.50 -9.58 16.07
CA MET A 95 -3.52 -8.83 14.80
C MET A 95 -3.21 -7.35 15.00
N PHE A 96 -3.91 -6.72 15.94
CA PHE A 96 -3.67 -5.33 16.31
C PHE A 96 -2.25 -5.11 16.85
N GLN A 97 -1.76 -6.02 17.71
CA GLN A 97 -0.41 -5.91 18.28
C GLN A 97 0.69 -6.13 17.23
N THR A 98 0.51 -7.08 16.31
CA THR A 98 1.46 -7.39 15.24
C THR A 98 1.51 -6.25 14.23
N ILE A 99 0.37 -5.71 13.80
CA ILE A 99 0.34 -4.57 12.88
C ILE A 99 0.97 -3.34 13.54
N ALA A 100 0.61 -3.05 14.80
CA ALA A 100 1.22 -1.96 15.56
C ALA A 100 2.74 -2.13 15.72
N LYS A 101 3.20 -3.36 16.01
CA LYS A 101 4.64 -3.68 16.09
C LYS A 101 5.34 -3.55 14.75
N ASP A 102 4.74 -4.08 13.68
CA ASP A 102 5.26 -3.94 12.32
C ASP A 102 5.44 -2.46 11.95
N PHE A 103 4.54 -1.59 12.39
CA PHE A 103 4.64 -0.15 12.18
C PHE A 103 5.74 0.50 13.03
N ALA A 104 5.81 0.18 14.33
CA ALA A 104 6.87 0.65 15.22
C ALA A 104 8.28 0.29 14.69
N ASP A 105 8.45 -0.93 14.18
CA ASP A 105 9.71 -1.41 13.60
C ASP A 105 10.02 -0.75 12.23
N THR A 106 8.99 -0.22 11.55
CA THR A 106 9.12 0.44 10.24
C THR A 106 9.36 1.93 10.36
N CYS A 107 9.21 2.54 11.54
CA CYS A 107 9.37 3.96 11.76
C CYS A 107 10.84 4.33 12.09
N PRO A 108 11.68 4.74 11.12
CA PRO A 108 13.02 5.25 11.39
C PRO A 108 13.03 6.68 11.95
N LEU A 109 11.85 7.32 12.12
CA LEU A 109 11.75 8.73 12.51
C LEU A 109 12.43 9.02 13.86
N ALA A 110 12.58 8.02 14.73
CA ALA A 110 13.32 8.18 15.98
C ALA A 110 14.85 8.28 15.80
N LYS A 111 15.41 7.88 14.65
CA LYS A 111 16.87 7.69 14.49
C LYS A 111 17.57 8.61 13.49
N SER A 112 16.88 9.35 12.61
CA SER A 112 17.55 10.21 11.61
C SER A 112 17.94 11.61 12.13
N ARG A 113 18.52 11.70 13.34
CA ARG A 113 19.15 12.93 13.86
C ARG A 113 20.63 13.08 13.46
N GLN A 114 21.13 12.24 12.55
CA GLN A 114 22.58 12.06 12.36
C GLN A 114 23.28 13.02 11.38
N CYS A 115 22.60 14.02 10.78
CA CYS A 115 23.28 15.00 9.91
C CYS A 115 22.72 16.42 10.07
N PRO A 116 23.48 17.34 10.71
CA PRO A 116 23.07 18.74 10.91
C PRO A 116 22.93 19.57 9.62
N TYR A 117 23.55 19.14 8.51
CA TYR A 117 23.74 19.97 7.31
C TYR A 117 22.73 19.69 6.17
N THR A 118 21.89 18.65 6.30
CA THR A 118 20.87 18.24 5.31
C THR A 118 19.46 18.32 5.88
N MET A 119 19.17 19.41 6.61
CA MET A 119 17.91 19.67 7.31
C MET A 119 16.72 19.94 6.38
N SER A 120 16.40 19.05 5.44
CA SER A 120 15.01 18.86 5.04
C SER A 120 14.39 17.96 6.10
N LYS A 121 13.70 18.58 7.07
CA LYS A 121 12.93 17.87 8.08
C LYS A 121 11.99 16.91 7.34
N MET A 122 12.22 15.59 7.43
CA MET A 122 11.25 14.62 6.93
C MET A 122 9.94 14.89 7.65
N LYS A 123 8.97 15.46 6.93
CA LYS A 123 7.58 15.38 7.37
C LYS A 123 7.21 13.90 7.35
N GLY A 124 6.49 13.46 8.38
CA GLY A 124 5.94 12.11 8.41
C GLY A 124 5.02 11.87 7.20
N LEU A 125 4.63 10.61 7.00
CA LEU A 125 3.55 10.33 6.06
C LEU A 125 2.28 11.00 6.57
N ASN A 126 1.57 11.71 5.70
CA ASN A 126 0.28 12.31 6.03
C ASN A 126 -0.89 11.36 5.73
N GLN A 127 -2.11 11.70 6.15
CA GLN A 127 -3.32 10.89 5.88
C GLN A 127 -3.54 10.61 4.38
N GLY A 128 -3.21 11.58 3.50
CA GLY A 128 -3.25 11.41 2.05
C GLY A 128 -2.23 10.40 1.54
N ASP A 129 -0.99 10.43 2.04
CA ASP A 129 0.05 9.45 1.69
C ASP A 129 -0.35 8.04 2.14
N MET A 130 -0.93 7.93 3.33
CA MET A 130 -1.44 6.66 3.86
C MET A 130 -2.62 6.13 3.05
N SER A 131 -3.55 7.01 2.64
CA SER A 131 -4.67 6.67 1.77
C SER A 131 -4.21 6.24 0.37
N GLY A 132 -3.22 6.93 -0.21
CA GLY A 132 -2.59 6.55 -1.48
C GLY A 132 -1.86 5.20 -1.38
N THR A 133 -1.21 4.92 -0.26
CA THR A 133 -0.61 3.60 0.01
C THR A 133 -1.68 2.51 0.08
N GLN A 134 -2.83 2.79 0.70
CA GLN A 134 -3.96 1.87 0.74
C GLN A 134 -4.52 1.59 -0.66
N PHE A 135 -4.69 2.62 -1.50
CA PHE A 135 -5.01 2.46 -2.92
C PHE A 135 -4.01 1.52 -3.59
N ALA A 136 -2.70 1.71 -3.37
CA ALA A 136 -1.70 0.90 -4.03
C ALA A 136 -1.71 -0.58 -3.66
N CYS A 137 -2.40 -0.95 -2.58
CA CYS A 137 -2.52 -2.33 -2.14
C CYS A 137 -3.78 -3.05 -2.65
N MET A 138 -4.76 -2.31 -3.19
CA MET A 138 -6.09 -2.87 -3.50
C MET A 138 -6.76 -2.28 -4.75
N GLY A 139 -6.49 -1.02 -5.09
CA GLY A 139 -7.26 -0.24 -6.06
C GLY A 139 -7.31 -0.86 -7.45
N LEU A 140 -6.15 -1.25 -7.98
CA LEU A 140 -6.08 -1.85 -9.32
C LEU A 140 -6.84 -3.19 -9.41
N ILE A 141 -6.89 -3.97 -8.33
CA ILE A 141 -7.62 -5.25 -8.30
C ILE A 141 -9.13 -5.03 -8.20
N VAL A 142 -9.55 -3.99 -7.47
CA VAL A 142 -10.96 -3.62 -7.34
C VAL A 142 -11.51 -3.07 -8.65
N LEU A 143 -10.67 -2.38 -9.42
CA LEU A 143 -11.07 -1.74 -10.67
C LEU A 143 -10.89 -2.63 -11.90
N TYR A 144 -9.79 -3.40 -11.97
CA TYR A 144 -9.42 -4.19 -13.15
C TYR A 144 -9.08 -5.65 -12.82
N PRO A 145 -9.93 -6.39 -12.07
CA PRO A 145 -9.60 -7.75 -11.61
C PRO A 145 -9.23 -8.69 -12.78
N GLU A 146 -9.92 -8.57 -13.91
CA GLU A 146 -9.70 -9.40 -15.09
C GLU A 146 -8.34 -9.18 -15.76
N GLN A 147 -7.80 -7.96 -15.73
CA GLN A 147 -6.46 -7.67 -16.26
C GLN A 147 -5.37 -8.40 -15.46
N PHE A 148 -5.69 -8.76 -14.23
CA PHE A 148 -4.83 -9.50 -13.33
C PHE A 148 -5.16 -11.01 -13.31
N GLY A 149 -6.05 -11.48 -14.18
CA GLY A 149 -6.43 -12.90 -14.28
C GLY A 149 -7.42 -13.35 -13.20
N ILE A 150 -8.09 -12.42 -12.54
CA ILE A 150 -9.14 -12.70 -11.55
C ILE A 150 -10.48 -12.65 -12.27
N TYR A 151 -10.99 -13.83 -12.64
CA TYR A 151 -12.27 -14.00 -13.33
C TYR A 151 -13.34 -14.61 -12.42
N ASN A 152 -14.61 -14.38 -12.76
CA ASN A 152 -15.79 -14.96 -12.08
C ASN A 152 -15.82 -14.65 -10.57
N VAL A 153 -15.40 -13.45 -10.18
CA VAL A 153 -15.45 -12.98 -8.81
C VAL A 153 -16.72 -12.17 -8.59
N SER A 154 -17.37 -12.44 -7.46
CA SER A 154 -18.60 -11.74 -7.08
C SER A 154 -18.30 -10.34 -6.54
N ASP A 155 -19.24 -9.40 -6.69
CA ASP A 155 -19.09 -8.08 -6.07
C ASP A 155 -19.01 -8.21 -4.54
N GLU A 156 -19.64 -9.23 -3.93
CA GLU A 156 -19.50 -9.51 -2.49
C GLU A 156 -18.07 -9.88 -2.09
N ASP A 157 -17.33 -10.59 -2.95
CA ASP A 157 -15.92 -10.93 -2.68
C ASP A 157 -15.01 -9.70 -2.78
N LEU A 158 -15.22 -8.84 -3.78
CA LEU A 158 -14.48 -7.58 -3.93
C LEU A 158 -14.82 -6.60 -2.81
N GLU A 159 -16.08 -6.53 -2.41
CA GLU A 159 -16.50 -5.70 -1.28
C GLU A 159 -15.92 -6.23 0.04
N ALA A 160 -15.84 -7.56 0.22
CA ALA A 160 -15.17 -8.16 1.37
C ALA A 160 -13.66 -7.86 1.38
N PHE A 161 -13.00 -7.90 0.22
CA PHE A 161 -11.61 -7.50 0.08
C PHE A 161 -11.39 -6.01 0.40
N CYS A 162 -12.29 -5.13 -0.06
CA CYS A 162 -12.29 -3.72 0.32
C CYS A 162 -12.48 -3.54 1.83
N HIS A 163 -13.38 -4.29 2.44
CA HIS A 163 -13.66 -4.24 3.88
C HIS A 163 -12.46 -4.71 4.73
N LEU A 164 -11.76 -5.76 4.29
CA LEU A 164 -10.46 -6.14 4.85
C LEU A 164 -9.49 -4.95 4.83
N TRP A 165 -9.31 -4.33 3.67
CA TRP A 165 -8.39 -3.19 3.54
C TRP A 165 -8.85 -1.96 4.30
N ARG A 166 -10.17 -1.73 4.46
CA ARG A 166 -10.73 -0.70 5.32
C ARG A 166 -10.31 -0.93 6.77
N GLY A 167 -10.46 -2.16 7.25
CA GLY A 167 -9.98 -2.60 8.56
C GLY A 167 -8.48 -2.38 8.70
N LEU A 168 -7.65 -2.89 7.78
CA LEU A 168 -6.20 -2.69 7.83
C LEU A 168 -5.81 -1.21 7.84
N GLY A 169 -6.45 -0.37 7.02
CA GLY A 169 -6.21 1.07 7.01
C GLY A 169 -6.53 1.74 8.35
N TYR A 170 -7.65 1.33 8.98
CA TYR A 170 -8.00 1.79 10.33
C TYR A 170 -6.93 1.41 11.37
N LEU A 171 -6.37 0.20 11.27
CA LEU A 171 -5.29 -0.30 12.13
C LEU A 171 -3.96 0.42 11.90
N LEU A 172 -3.74 0.88 10.67
CA LEU A 172 -2.57 1.66 10.28
C LEU A 172 -2.69 3.14 10.62
N GLY A 173 -3.75 3.55 11.34
CA GLY A 173 -3.93 4.92 11.79
C GLY A 173 -4.63 5.84 10.79
N ILE A 174 -5.15 5.32 9.67
CA ILE A 174 -5.93 6.11 8.72
C ILE A 174 -7.27 6.47 9.37
N GLN A 175 -7.59 7.77 9.41
CA GLN A 175 -8.89 8.22 9.89
C GLN A 175 -9.99 7.77 8.92
N ASP A 176 -11.16 7.45 9.46
CA ASP A 176 -12.25 6.84 8.70
C ASP A 176 -12.71 7.69 7.49
N GLN A 177 -12.58 9.03 7.58
CA GLN A 177 -12.89 9.96 6.50
C GLN A 177 -11.86 9.94 5.35
N TYR A 178 -10.62 9.56 5.63
CA TYR A 178 -9.53 9.44 4.64
C TYR A 178 -9.29 8.01 4.19
N ASN A 179 -9.91 7.02 4.83
CA ASN A 179 -9.80 5.62 4.45
C ASN A 179 -10.34 5.42 3.03
N PHE A 180 -9.46 4.97 2.13
CA PHE A 180 -9.74 4.82 0.71
C PHE A 180 -10.84 3.77 0.45
N CYS A 181 -10.99 2.80 1.35
CA CYS A 181 -12.02 1.76 1.28
C CYS A 181 -13.33 2.14 2.00
N ARG A 182 -13.58 3.43 2.28
CA ARG A 182 -14.85 3.88 2.87
C ARG A 182 -15.99 3.89 1.83
N GLY A 183 -17.20 3.64 2.30
CA GLY A 183 -18.41 3.61 1.48
C GLY A 183 -18.67 2.23 0.84
N SER A 184 -19.53 2.24 -0.17
CA SER A 184 -19.89 1.11 -1.01
C SER A 184 -18.79 0.75 -2.02
N LEU A 185 -18.85 -0.46 -2.59
CA LEU A 185 -17.93 -0.88 -3.65
C LEU A 185 -17.94 0.07 -4.85
N GLN A 186 -19.10 0.60 -5.23
CA GLN A 186 -19.24 1.57 -6.33
C GLN A 186 -18.49 2.88 -6.02
N GLU A 187 -18.62 3.41 -4.81
CA GLU A 187 -17.89 4.62 -4.41
C GLU A 187 -16.38 4.38 -4.36
N ILE A 188 -15.94 3.18 -3.97
CA ILE A 188 -14.52 2.81 -3.97
C ILE A 188 -13.99 2.72 -5.40
N ARG A 189 -14.73 2.10 -6.32
CA ARG A 189 -14.38 2.04 -7.75
C ARG A 189 -14.28 3.44 -8.36
N GLN A 190 -15.29 4.28 -8.15
CA GLN A 190 -15.27 5.67 -8.63
C GLN A 190 -14.06 6.44 -8.09
N ARG A 191 -13.79 6.34 -6.79
CA ARG A 191 -12.62 7.00 -6.17
C ARG A 191 -11.30 6.49 -6.74
N THR A 192 -11.23 5.20 -7.08
CA THR A 192 -10.06 4.57 -7.69
C THR A 192 -9.85 5.11 -9.11
N GLU A 193 -10.91 5.22 -9.90
CA GLU A 193 -10.89 5.84 -11.25
C GLU A 193 -10.46 7.31 -11.17
N ASP A 194 -11.08 8.10 -10.29
CA ASP A 194 -10.78 9.51 -10.13
C ASP A 194 -9.33 9.74 -9.69
N PHE A 195 -8.81 8.88 -8.80
CA PHE A 195 -7.42 8.94 -8.36
C PHE A 195 -6.46 8.64 -9.52
N ILE A 196 -6.75 7.63 -10.33
CA ILE A 196 -5.92 7.33 -11.51
C ILE A 196 -5.96 8.48 -12.51
N GLU A 197 -7.15 8.97 -12.84
CA GLU A 197 -7.35 9.96 -13.89
C GLU A 197 -6.78 11.33 -13.52
N HIS A 198 -7.06 11.81 -12.31
CA HIS A 198 -6.77 13.19 -11.93
C HIS A 198 -5.47 13.34 -11.13
N TRP A 199 -4.93 12.25 -10.57
CA TRP A 199 -3.71 12.30 -9.77
C TRP A 199 -2.58 11.49 -10.39
N VAL A 200 -2.79 10.20 -10.68
CA VAL A 200 -1.71 9.34 -11.19
C VAL A 200 -1.27 9.75 -12.59
N LYS A 201 -2.19 9.81 -13.56
CA LYS A 201 -1.85 10.10 -14.96
C LYS A 201 -1.12 11.44 -15.14
N PRO A 202 -1.56 12.55 -14.51
CA PRO A 202 -0.83 13.82 -14.61
C PRO A 202 0.59 13.73 -14.02
N ASN A 203 0.77 13.09 -12.87
CA ASN A 203 2.10 12.98 -12.25
C ASN A 203 3.04 12.05 -13.02
N LEU A 204 2.51 11.01 -13.68
CA LEU A 204 3.30 10.15 -14.56
C LEU A 204 3.84 10.89 -15.80
N SER A 205 3.17 11.95 -16.25
CA SER A 205 3.67 12.79 -17.35
C SER A 205 4.88 13.66 -16.97
N THR A 206 5.18 13.76 -15.67
CA THR A 206 6.23 14.62 -15.11
C THR A 206 7.21 13.84 -14.21
N VAL A 207 7.43 12.55 -14.50
CA VAL A 207 8.37 11.71 -13.73
C VAL A 207 9.81 12.24 -13.78
N THR A 208 10.55 11.99 -12.71
CA THR A 208 11.92 12.49 -12.51
C THR A 208 12.97 11.39 -12.63
N ALA A 209 14.26 11.75 -12.65
CA ALA A 209 15.35 10.78 -12.62
C ALA A 209 15.34 9.92 -11.33
N GLU A 210 14.90 10.49 -10.21
CA GLU A 210 14.74 9.76 -8.96
C GLU A 210 13.61 8.72 -9.05
N TRP A 211 12.52 9.06 -9.73
CA TRP A 211 11.45 8.10 -10.02
C TRP A 211 12.00 6.93 -10.82
N GLU A 212 12.70 7.21 -11.92
CA GLU A 212 13.28 6.19 -12.81
C GLU A 212 14.28 5.29 -12.07
N HIS A 213 15.16 5.87 -11.26
CA HIS A 213 16.12 5.10 -10.48
C HIS A 213 15.44 4.14 -9.49
N MET A 214 14.40 4.62 -8.81
CA MET A 214 13.67 3.84 -7.81
C MET A 214 12.80 2.77 -8.45
N SER A 215 12.19 3.03 -9.61
CA SER A 215 11.43 2.03 -10.38
C SER A 215 12.33 0.95 -10.96
N ILE A 216 13.53 1.29 -11.46
CA ILE A 216 14.53 0.30 -11.89
C ILE A 216 14.98 -0.55 -10.70
N SER A 217 15.29 0.08 -9.55
CA SER A 217 15.69 -0.67 -8.35
C SER A 217 14.59 -1.61 -7.86
N LEU A 218 13.33 -1.19 -7.93
CA LEU A 218 12.15 -2.02 -7.64
C LEU A 218 12.07 -3.20 -8.62
N TYR A 219 12.16 -2.93 -9.91
CA TYR A 219 12.09 -3.94 -10.97
C TYR A 219 13.20 -4.99 -10.83
N GLU A 220 14.45 -4.58 -10.79
CA GLU A 220 15.61 -5.49 -10.71
C GLU A 220 15.62 -6.27 -9.40
N GLY A 221 15.29 -5.60 -8.28
CA GLY A 221 15.19 -6.25 -6.98
C GLY A 221 14.10 -7.31 -6.94
N ASN A 222 12.97 -7.04 -7.60
CA ASN A 222 11.84 -7.96 -7.62
C ASN A 222 11.90 -9.02 -8.74
N GLY A 223 12.77 -8.83 -9.73
CA GLY A 223 13.07 -9.82 -10.78
C GLY A 223 13.53 -11.19 -10.22
N VAL A 224 14.01 -11.21 -8.97
CA VAL A 224 14.38 -12.44 -8.24
C VAL A 224 13.15 -13.20 -7.70
N ILE A 225 12.02 -12.51 -7.49
CA ILE A 225 10.76 -13.05 -6.94
C ILE A 225 9.78 -13.38 -8.06
N SER A 226 9.75 -12.58 -9.12
CA SER A 226 8.87 -12.72 -10.27
C SER A 226 9.66 -12.42 -11.53
N TYR A 227 9.65 -13.35 -12.49
CA TYR A 227 10.42 -13.20 -13.71
C TYR A 227 9.74 -12.19 -14.64
N PHE A 228 10.43 -11.08 -14.93
CA PHE A 228 10.03 -10.10 -15.91
C PHE A 228 11.08 -10.06 -17.02
N ASP A 229 10.66 -10.24 -18.28
CA ASP A 229 11.58 -10.31 -19.42
C ASP A 229 12.24 -8.96 -19.76
N ASN A 230 11.54 -7.84 -19.54
CA ASN A 230 12.03 -6.53 -19.96
C ASN A 230 11.42 -5.38 -19.14
N TYR A 231 12.26 -4.44 -18.70
CA TYR A 231 11.83 -3.27 -17.92
C TYR A 231 10.82 -2.38 -18.68
N LYS A 232 11.00 -2.20 -20.00
CA LYS A 232 10.04 -1.43 -20.81
C LYS A 232 8.69 -2.12 -20.89
N VAL A 233 8.67 -3.45 -20.95
CA VAL A 233 7.42 -4.23 -20.91
C VAL A 233 6.74 -4.04 -19.56
N PHE A 234 7.49 -4.09 -18.47
CA PHE A 234 6.97 -3.86 -17.12
C PHE A 234 6.36 -2.47 -16.91
N LEU A 235 6.79 -1.45 -17.66
CA LEU A 235 6.18 -0.11 -17.61
C LEU A 235 4.91 0.04 -18.45
N LEU A 236 4.69 -0.83 -19.43
CA LEU A 236 3.60 -0.73 -20.40
C LEU A 236 2.35 -1.53 -20.00
N TYR A 237 2.48 -2.43 -19.04
CA TYR A 237 1.37 -3.19 -18.44
C TYR A 237 1.06 -2.59 -17.07
#